data_AF-A0AAJ2LW52-F1
#
_entry.id   AF-A0AAJ2LW52-F1
#
_cell.length_a   1.000
_cell.length_b   1.000
_cell.length_c   1.000
_cell.angle_alpha   90.00
_cell.angle_beta   90.00
_cell.angle_gamma   90.00
#
_symmetry.space_group_name_H-M   'P 1'
#
loop_
_entity.id
_entity.type
_entity.pdbx_description
1 polymer ?
#
loop_
_entity_poly.entity_id
_entity_poly.type
_entity_poly.pdbx_seq_one_letter_code
_entity_poly.pdbx_strand_id
1 'polypeptide(L)'
;MARTTQRRNHGRRSPWAAAALIGIGLLITGGAYAGASAAMASTTEPTINSALTIDDGKKLFQANCATCHGLDLQGSLEGPALYGVGELSVHFQMSTGRMPLQMQGPQAPQKPVQFTDEQIAAIGAYVQSTSPGPSFPADAVLDGEGDVAHGGELFRINCAMCHNVAGAGGALTEGKYAPALHTTTPLNMYAAMVTGPQNMPVFNDLNLTLEEKRDIISYLLYLQENESAGGFSLGSLGPVSEGLFIWIFGIGSLIAITVWITAKSN
;
A
#
# COMPACT_ATOMS: atom_id res chain seq x y z
N MET A 1 -87.84 -36.93 27.76
CA MET A 1 -86.53 -37.06 28.42
C MET A 1 -85.70 -38.08 27.65
N ALA A 2 -84.64 -37.66 26.95
CA ALA A 2 -83.63 -38.57 26.41
C ALA A 2 -82.27 -37.88 26.56
N ARG A 3 -81.46 -38.38 27.51
CA ARG A 3 -80.08 -37.94 27.75
C ARG A 3 -79.17 -38.71 26.82
N THR A 4 -78.55 -38.04 25.85
CA THR A 4 -77.48 -38.60 25.02
C THR A 4 -76.14 -38.45 25.74
N THR A 5 -75.46 -39.57 25.94
CA THR A 5 -74.10 -39.69 26.50
C THR A 5 -73.05 -39.32 25.46
N GLN A 6 -72.15 -38.39 25.78
CA GLN A 6 -70.98 -38.07 24.95
C GLN A 6 -69.87 -39.12 25.14
N ARG A 7 -69.45 -39.77 24.06
CA ARG A 7 -68.32 -40.71 24.02
C ARG A 7 -67.04 -39.93 23.66
N ARG A 8 -66.08 -39.83 24.58
CA ARG A 8 -64.74 -39.26 24.32
C ARG A 8 -63.92 -40.23 23.46
N ASN A 9 -63.43 -39.76 22.30
CA ASN A 9 -62.57 -40.54 21.41
C ASN A 9 -61.09 -40.19 21.68
N HIS A 10 -60.34 -41.13 22.26
CA HIS A 10 -58.89 -40.98 22.54
C HIS A 10 -58.07 -41.32 21.29
N GLY A 11 -57.90 -40.35 20.38
CA GLY A 11 -56.85 -40.41 19.36
C GLY A 11 -55.54 -39.86 19.90
N ARG A 12 -54.79 -40.64 20.71
CA ARG A 12 -53.44 -40.25 21.19
C ARG A 12 -52.46 -40.27 20.01
N ARG A 13 -52.33 -39.15 19.30
CA ARG A 13 -51.17 -38.89 18.43
C ARG A 13 -49.97 -38.67 19.36
N SER A 14 -49.01 -39.59 19.39
CA SER A 14 -47.88 -39.49 20.32
C SER A 14 -46.97 -38.33 19.90
N PRO A 15 -46.53 -37.46 20.82
CA PRO A 15 -45.65 -36.34 20.49
C PRO A 15 -44.29 -36.83 19.95
N TRP A 16 -43.89 -38.04 20.32
CA TRP A 16 -42.69 -38.71 19.83
C TRP A 16 -42.75 -39.06 18.34
N ALA A 17 -43.92 -39.41 17.80
CA ALA A 17 -44.07 -39.67 16.37
C ALA A 17 -43.92 -38.38 15.55
N ALA A 18 -44.39 -37.25 16.07
CA ALA A 18 -44.20 -35.94 15.43
C ALA A 18 -42.72 -35.50 15.45
N ALA A 19 -42.03 -35.69 16.59
CA ALA A 19 -40.61 -35.39 16.71
C ALA A 19 -39.74 -36.24 15.76
N ALA A 20 -40.06 -37.54 15.62
CA ALA A 20 -39.34 -38.44 14.71
C ALA A 20 -39.50 -38.02 13.25
N LEU A 21 -40.71 -37.65 12.81
CA LEU A 21 -40.95 -37.21 11.44
C LEU A 21 -40.25 -35.88 11.12
N ILE A 22 -40.22 -34.94 12.07
CA ILE A 22 -39.49 -33.68 11.91
C ILE A 22 -37.98 -33.93 11.83
N GLY A 23 -37.43 -34.83 12.67
CA GLY A 23 -36.02 -35.21 12.64
C GLY A 23 -35.61 -35.85 11.32
N ILE A 24 -36.42 -36.76 10.78
CA ILE A 24 -36.19 -37.39 9.47
C ILE A 24 -36.25 -36.33 8.36
N GLY A 25 -37.23 -35.43 8.41
CA GLY A 25 -37.35 -34.33 7.44
C GLY A 25 -36.12 -33.42 7.44
N LEU A 26 -35.62 -33.03 8.62
CA LEU A 26 -34.41 -32.21 8.77
C LEU A 26 -33.14 -32.92 8.29
N LEU A 27 -33.01 -34.23 8.53
CA LEU A 27 -31.86 -35.00 8.07
C LEU A 27 -31.84 -35.14 6.55
N ILE A 28 -33.00 -35.34 5.92
CA ILE A 28 -33.09 -35.44 4.46
C ILE A 28 -32.80 -34.10 3.81
N THR A 29 -33.38 -33.00 4.30
CA THR A 29 -33.14 -31.67 3.71
C THR A 29 -31.72 -31.17 3.99
N GLY A 30 -31.20 -31.38 5.20
CA GLY A 30 -29.82 -31.05 5.56
C GLY A 30 -28.79 -31.89 4.79
N GLY A 31 -29.04 -33.19 4.63
CA GLY A 31 -28.19 -34.09 3.85
C GLY A 31 -28.20 -33.77 2.36
N ALA A 32 -29.37 -33.46 1.79
CA ALA A 32 -29.50 -33.02 0.40
C ALA A 32 -28.81 -31.68 0.15
N TYR A 33 -28.95 -30.72 1.08
CA TYR A 33 -28.27 -29.43 1.00
C TYR A 33 -26.75 -29.60 1.09
N ALA A 34 -26.25 -30.36 2.06
CA ALA A 34 -24.82 -30.62 2.21
C ALA A 34 -24.23 -31.37 0.99
N GLY A 35 -24.96 -32.35 0.45
CA GLY A 35 -24.56 -33.07 -0.76
C GLY A 35 -24.53 -32.18 -2.00
N ALA A 36 -25.53 -31.30 -2.18
CA ALA A 36 -25.55 -30.33 -3.27
C ALA A 36 -24.42 -29.30 -3.14
N SER A 37 -24.15 -28.80 -1.93
CA SER A 37 -23.03 -27.89 -1.67
C SER A 37 -21.68 -28.55 -1.94
N ALA A 38 -21.49 -29.81 -1.54
CA ALA A 38 -20.26 -30.57 -1.81
C ALA A 38 -20.08 -30.84 -3.31
N ALA A 39 -21.16 -31.15 -4.04
CA ALA A 39 -21.13 -31.33 -5.48
C ALA A 39 -20.75 -30.02 -6.20
N MET A 40 -21.31 -28.87 -5.79
CA MET A 40 -20.96 -27.55 -6.32
C MET A 40 -19.51 -27.13 -6.02
N ALA A 41 -18.99 -27.51 -4.84
CA ALA A 41 -17.60 -27.30 -4.49
C ALA A 41 -16.66 -28.17 -5.35
N SER A 42 -17.06 -29.40 -5.68
CA SER A 42 -16.25 -30.30 -6.52
C SER A 42 -16.24 -29.95 -8.02
N THR A 43 -17.20 -29.15 -8.50
CA THR A 43 -17.23 -28.66 -9.89
C THR A 43 -16.52 -27.32 -10.08
N THR A 44 -15.94 -26.76 -9.01
CA THR A 44 -15.27 -25.46 -9.05
C THR A 44 -13.89 -25.56 -8.40
N GLU A 45 -13.01 -26.35 -9.01
CA GLU A 45 -11.59 -26.00 -9.00
C GLU A 45 -11.48 -24.66 -9.75
N PRO A 46 -11.09 -23.54 -9.12
CA PRO A 46 -10.75 -22.36 -9.88
C PRO A 46 -9.41 -22.66 -10.55
N THR A 47 -9.44 -23.18 -11.77
CA THR A 47 -8.41 -22.87 -12.75
C THR A 47 -8.53 -21.39 -13.09
N ILE A 48 -8.11 -20.51 -12.18
CA ILE A 48 -8.07 -19.06 -12.37
C ILE A 48 -6.69 -18.60 -11.92
N ASN A 49 -5.69 -18.90 -12.73
CA ASN A 49 -4.47 -18.10 -12.86
C ASN A 49 -4.38 -17.65 -14.33
N SER A 50 -5.47 -17.19 -14.93
CA SER A 50 -5.38 -16.45 -16.18
C SER A 50 -4.87 -15.06 -15.83
N ALA A 51 -3.61 -14.76 -16.19
CA ALA A 51 -3.07 -13.42 -16.06
C ALA A 51 -4.03 -12.40 -16.71
N LEU A 52 -4.29 -11.29 -16.02
CA LEU A 52 -5.14 -10.21 -16.55
C LEU A 52 -4.55 -9.67 -17.85
N THR A 53 -5.41 -9.46 -18.84
CA THR A 53 -5.00 -9.00 -20.17
C THR A 53 -4.96 -7.47 -20.25
N ILE A 54 -4.38 -6.93 -21.32
CA ILE A 54 -4.43 -5.49 -21.63
C ILE A 54 -5.88 -4.99 -21.74
N ASP A 55 -6.80 -5.81 -22.27
CA ASP A 55 -8.21 -5.46 -22.38
C ASP A 55 -8.89 -5.39 -21.00
N ASP A 56 -8.50 -6.25 -20.06
CA ASP A 56 -8.95 -6.17 -18.67
C ASP A 56 -8.42 -4.91 -17.99
N GLY A 57 -7.15 -4.58 -18.23
CA GLY A 57 -6.54 -3.32 -17.80
C GLY A 57 -7.28 -2.09 -18.32
N LYS A 58 -7.69 -2.10 -19.60
CA LYS A 58 -8.51 -1.05 -20.21
C LYS A 58 -9.86 -0.90 -19.50
N LYS A 59 -10.56 -2.01 -19.24
CA LYS A 59 -11.86 -1.98 -18.54
C LYS A 59 -11.72 -1.43 -17.12
N LEU A 60 -10.69 -1.87 -16.39
CA LEU A 60 -10.40 -1.37 -15.05
C LEU A 60 -10.11 0.14 -15.08
N PHE A 61 -9.29 0.59 -16.03
CA PHE A 61 -8.99 2.00 -16.22
C PHE A 61 -10.24 2.83 -16.54
N GLN A 62 -11.08 2.36 -17.48
CA GLN A 62 -12.29 3.07 -17.88
C GLN A 62 -13.32 3.15 -16.73
N ALA A 63 -13.39 2.13 -15.89
CA ALA A 63 -14.30 2.12 -14.74
C ALA A 63 -13.84 3.02 -13.59
N ASN A 64 -12.54 3.22 -13.39
CA ASN A 64 -12.00 3.82 -12.17
C ASN A 64 -11.20 5.12 -12.37
N CYS A 65 -10.71 5.39 -13.58
CA CYS A 65 -9.75 6.47 -13.84
C CYS A 65 -10.21 7.45 -14.93
N ALA A 66 -11.04 6.99 -15.87
CA ALA A 66 -11.41 7.77 -17.05
C ALA A 66 -12.18 9.07 -16.76
N THR A 67 -12.82 9.20 -15.60
CA THR A 67 -13.47 10.45 -15.20
C THR A 67 -12.51 11.64 -15.17
N CYS A 68 -11.25 11.42 -14.75
CA CYS A 68 -10.24 12.49 -14.71
C CYS A 68 -9.20 12.36 -15.83
N HIS A 69 -8.90 11.13 -16.29
CA HIS A 69 -7.85 10.89 -17.27
C HIS A 69 -8.36 10.67 -18.70
N GLY A 70 -9.68 10.77 -18.91
CA GLY A 70 -10.34 10.49 -20.20
C GLY A 70 -10.44 8.99 -20.51
N LEU A 71 -11.31 8.60 -21.43
CA LEU A 71 -11.50 7.19 -21.81
C LEU A 71 -10.30 6.59 -22.56
N ASP A 72 -9.51 7.44 -23.21
CA ASP A 72 -8.39 7.12 -24.10
C ASP A 72 -7.09 7.82 -23.65
N LEU A 73 -6.95 8.11 -22.34
CA LEU A 73 -5.76 8.73 -21.72
C LEU A 73 -5.53 10.21 -22.05
N GLN A 74 -6.48 10.86 -22.72
CA GLN A 74 -6.35 12.25 -23.17
C GLN A 74 -6.40 13.30 -22.06
N GLY A 75 -6.78 12.92 -20.84
CA GLY A 75 -7.01 13.85 -19.74
C GLY A 75 -8.35 14.58 -19.82
N SER A 76 -8.65 15.37 -18.78
CA SER A 76 -9.80 16.25 -18.71
C SER A 76 -9.42 17.55 -17.97
N LEU A 77 -10.41 18.37 -17.60
CA LEU A 77 -10.17 19.53 -16.73
C LEU A 77 -9.86 19.09 -15.28
N GLU A 78 -10.26 17.88 -14.92
CA GLU A 78 -10.14 17.28 -13.60
C GLU A 78 -8.83 16.49 -13.41
N GLY A 79 -8.15 16.11 -14.49
CA GLY A 79 -6.91 15.35 -14.44
C GLY A 79 -6.05 15.45 -15.71
N PRO A 80 -4.73 15.29 -15.58
CA PRO A 80 -3.81 15.40 -16.72
C PRO A 80 -3.98 14.23 -17.69
N ALA A 81 -3.50 14.43 -18.93
CA ALA A 81 -3.31 13.36 -19.89
C ALA A 81 -2.27 12.34 -19.37
N LEU A 82 -2.46 11.07 -19.73
CA LEU A 82 -1.54 9.98 -19.37
C LEU A 82 -0.70 9.49 -20.57
N TYR A 83 -0.67 10.27 -21.65
CA TYR A 83 0.24 10.00 -22.76
C TYR A 83 1.70 10.13 -22.34
N GLY A 84 2.52 9.12 -22.66
CA GLY A 84 3.96 9.07 -22.34
C GLY A 84 4.27 8.79 -20.87
N VAL A 85 3.26 8.59 -20.02
CA VAL A 85 3.45 8.33 -18.58
C VAL A 85 4.05 6.95 -18.33
N GLY A 86 3.66 5.95 -19.11
CA GLY A 86 4.19 4.59 -19.08
C GLY A 86 3.76 3.75 -17.88
N GLU A 87 3.99 2.43 -17.98
CA GLU A 87 3.59 1.45 -16.97
C GLU A 87 4.29 1.64 -15.62
N LEU A 88 5.55 2.09 -15.62
CA LEU A 88 6.33 2.25 -14.38
C LEU A 88 5.75 3.38 -13.50
N SER A 89 5.33 4.48 -14.12
CA SER A 89 4.68 5.59 -13.41
C SER A 89 3.32 5.19 -12.88
N VAL A 90 2.55 4.39 -13.64
CA VAL A 90 1.28 3.83 -13.19
C VAL A 90 1.50 2.93 -11.98
N HIS A 91 2.47 2.02 -12.07
CA HIS A 91 2.87 1.18 -10.94
C HIS A 91 3.19 2.03 -9.72
N PHE A 92 4.12 2.99 -9.83
CA PHE A 92 4.51 3.82 -8.70
C PHE A 92 3.33 4.56 -8.06
N GLN A 93 2.47 5.21 -8.86
CA GLN A 93 1.36 5.98 -8.32
C GLN A 93 0.30 5.09 -7.66
N MET A 94 0.02 3.91 -8.22
CA MET A 94 -1.02 3.00 -7.72
C MET A 94 -0.52 2.10 -6.58
N SER A 95 0.67 1.52 -6.70
CA SER A 95 1.25 0.62 -5.69
C SER A 95 1.64 1.36 -4.41
N THR A 96 1.95 2.65 -4.51
CA THR A 96 2.12 3.51 -3.33
C THR A 96 0.81 4.11 -2.81
N GLY A 97 -0.32 3.80 -3.45
CA GLY A 97 -1.66 4.23 -3.07
C GLY A 97 -1.95 5.72 -3.27
N ARG A 98 -1.10 6.46 -4.00
CA ARG A 98 -1.34 7.88 -4.33
C ARG A 98 -2.51 8.03 -5.29
N MET A 99 -2.53 7.19 -6.32
CA MET A 99 -3.62 7.05 -7.28
C MET A 99 -4.45 5.78 -6.99
N PRO A 100 -5.79 5.83 -7.15
CA PRO A 100 -6.60 6.97 -7.54
C PRO A 100 -6.67 8.08 -6.48
N LEU A 101 -6.54 9.34 -6.92
CA LEU A 101 -6.57 10.50 -6.04
C LEU A 101 -7.98 10.71 -5.48
N GLN A 102 -8.10 10.98 -4.18
CA GLN A 102 -9.39 11.16 -3.51
C GLN A 102 -9.83 12.63 -3.43
N MET A 103 -8.86 13.55 -3.37
CA MET A 103 -9.11 14.98 -3.31
C MET A 103 -7.93 15.75 -3.90
N GLN A 104 -8.21 16.94 -4.41
CA GLN A 104 -7.17 17.87 -4.84
C GLN A 104 -6.50 18.51 -3.61
N GLY A 105 -5.17 18.61 -3.65
CA GLY A 105 -4.37 19.19 -2.57
C GLY A 105 -2.95 19.51 -3.07
N PRO A 106 -2.07 20.06 -2.19
CA PRO A 106 -0.71 20.43 -2.56
C PRO A 106 0.11 19.29 -3.16
N GLN A 107 -0.15 18.06 -2.69
CA GLN A 107 0.39 16.82 -3.22
C GLN A 107 -0.52 15.63 -2.93
N ALA A 108 -0.37 14.54 -3.71
CA ALA A 108 -1.09 13.30 -3.46
C ALA A 108 -0.43 12.54 -2.28
N PRO A 109 -1.13 12.37 -1.14
CA PRO A 109 -0.62 11.58 -0.04
C PRO A 109 -0.69 10.07 -0.36
N GLN A 110 0.15 9.29 0.31
CA GLN A 110 0.00 7.83 0.32
C GLN A 110 -1.27 7.45 1.08
N LYS A 111 -1.96 6.43 0.57
CA LYS A 111 -3.17 5.84 1.16
C LYS A 111 -3.08 4.32 1.04
N PRO A 112 -3.96 3.56 1.69
CA PRO A 112 -4.11 2.14 1.39
C PRO A 112 -4.32 1.91 -0.11
N VAL A 113 -3.60 0.95 -0.65
CA VAL A 113 -3.68 0.55 -2.06
C VAL A 113 -5.08 -0.01 -2.35
N GLN A 114 -5.67 0.41 -3.47
CA GLN A 114 -7.04 0.03 -3.85
C GLN A 114 -7.13 -1.12 -4.87
N PHE A 115 -6.00 -1.47 -5.50
CA PHE A 115 -5.93 -2.47 -6.56
C PHE A 115 -4.89 -3.53 -6.21
N THR A 116 -5.08 -4.76 -6.70
CA THR A 116 -4.04 -5.79 -6.58
C THR A 116 -2.87 -5.52 -7.53
N ASP A 117 -1.72 -6.13 -7.28
CA ASP A 117 -0.54 -5.96 -8.14
C ASP A 117 -0.82 -6.40 -9.58
N GLU A 118 -1.63 -7.46 -9.79
CA GLU A 118 -2.04 -7.92 -11.12
C GLU A 118 -2.92 -6.90 -11.83
N GLN A 119 -3.82 -6.24 -11.09
CA GLN A 119 -4.69 -5.20 -11.63
C GLN A 119 -3.87 -3.96 -12.01
N ILE A 120 -2.94 -3.56 -11.15
CA ILE A 120 -2.02 -2.43 -11.42
C ILE A 120 -1.17 -2.74 -12.65
N ALA A 121 -0.62 -3.95 -12.76
CA ALA A 121 0.15 -4.39 -13.92
C ALA A 121 -0.69 -4.38 -15.21
N ALA A 122 -1.94 -4.85 -15.17
CA ALA A 122 -2.83 -4.83 -16.32
C ALA A 122 -3.17 -3.39 -16.76
N ILE A 123 -3.49 -2.50 -15.82
CA ILE A 123 -3.75 -1.08 -16.10
C ILE A 123 -2.49 -0.40 -16.66
N GLY A 124 -1.33 -0.67 -16.07
CA GLY A 124 -0.03 -0.20 -16.54
C GLY A 124 0.25 -0.64 -17.97
N ALA A 125 0.03 -1.93 -18.29
CA ALA A 125 0.19 -2.49 -19.62
C ALA A 125 -0.75 -1.84 -20.65
N TYR A 126 -2.00 -1.52 -20.27
CA TYR A 126 -2.90 -0.75 -21.12
C TYR A 126 -2.37 0.65 -21.43
N VAL A 127 -1.93 1.38 -20.40
CA VAL A 127 -1.34 2.72 -20.58
C VAL A 127 -0.11 2.65 -21.48
N GLN A 128 0.81 1.70 -21.22
CA GLN A 128 2.02 1.49 -22.01
C GLN A 128 1.71 1.12 -23.47
N SER A 129 0.70 0.29 -23.72
CA SER A 129 0.31 -0.13 -25.08
C SER A 129 -0.28 1.02 -25.90
N THR A 130 -0.97 1.96 -25.25
CA THR A 130 -1.60 3.11 -25.91
C THR A 130 -0.60 4.24 -26.11
N SER A 131 0.24 4.50 -25.11
CA SER A 131 1.24 5.56 -25.15
C SER A 131 2.48 5.17 -24.33
N PRO A 132 3.54 4.70 -25.00
CA PRO A 132 4.73 4.21 -24.33
C PRO A 132 5.42 5.30 -23.48
N GLY A 133 5.85 4.91 -22.29
CA GLY A 133 6.68 5.71 -21.40
C GLY A 133 7.71 4.83 -20.68
N PRO A 134 8.24 5.27 -19.53
CA PRO A 134 9.16 4.49 -18.71
C PRO A 134 8.62 3.09 -18.37
N SER A 135 9.46 2.08 -18.54
CA SER A 135 9.16 0.66 -18.29
C SER A 135 9.90 0.13 -17.07
N PHE A 136 9.53 -1.07 -16.62
CA PHE A 136 10.24 -1.78 -15.56
C PHE A 136 11.73 -2.01 -15.91
N PRO A 137 12.64 -1.90 -14.93
CA PRO A 137 14.05 -2.25 -15.14
C PRO A 137 14.26 -3.77 -15.13
N ALA A 138 15.48 -4.19 -15.47
CA ALA A 138 15.91 -5.56 -15.21
C ALA A 138 16.08 -5.80 -13.70
N ASP A 139 15.83 -7.03 -13.25
CA ASP A 139 15.90 -7.42 -11.82
C ASP A 139 17.25 -7.11 -11.16
N ALA A 140 18.34 -7.19 -11.94
CA ALA A 140 19.70 -6.85 -11.46
C ALA A 140 19.85 -5.40 -10.98
N VAL A 141 18.98 -4.48 -11.40
CA VAL A 141 19.00 -3.08 -10.93
C VAL A 141 18.36 -2.94 -9.54
N LEU A 142 17.55 -3.92 -9.14
CA LEU A 142 16.71 -3.87 -7.94
C LEU A 142 17.18 -4.82 -6.83
N ASP A 143 18.28 -5.54 -7.05
CA ASP A 143 18.74 -6.63 -6.18
C ASP A 143 19.32 -6.17 -4.82
N GLY A 144 19.69 -4.90 -4.70
CA GLY A 144 20.30 -4.36 -3.48
C GLY A 144 21.78 -4.71 -3.31
N GLU A 145 22.42 -5.25 -4.35
CA GLU A 145 23.80 -5.74 -4.34
C GLU A 145 24.75 -4.79 -5.10
N GLY A 146 24.48 -3.49 -5.03
CA GLY A 146 25.33 -2.41 -5.56
C GLY A 146 26.35 -1.89 -4.54
N ASP A 147 27.15 -0.88 -4.94
CA ASP A 147 28.10 -0.22 -4.06
C ASP A 147 27.39 0.76 -3.11
N VAL A 148 27.21 0.34 -1.86
CA VAL A 148 26.56 1.13 -0.80
C VAL A 148 27.32 2.44 -0.51
N ALA A 149 28.65 2.47 -0.60
CA ALA A 149 29.43 3.66 -0.32
C ALA A 149 29.26 4.70 -1.42
N HIS A 150 29.34 4.27 -2.68
CA HIS A 150 29.07 5.11 -3.84
C HIS A 150 27.61 5.59 -3.87
N GLY A 151 26.66 4.70 -3.60
CA GLY A 151 25.24 5.04 -3.48
C GLY A 151 24.95 6.09 -2.42
N GLY A 152 25.66 6.03 -1.29
CA GLY A 152 25.57 7.04 -0.23
C GLY A 152 26.10 8.42 -0.66
N GLU A 153 27.18 8.46 -1.44
CA GLU A 153 27.69 9.71 -2.03
C GLU A 153 26.68 10.31 -3.00
N LEU A 154 26.18 9.50 -3.94
CA LEU A 154 25.18 9.91 -4.93
C LEU A 154 23.90 10.42 -4.27
N PHE A 155 23.39 9.71 -3.25
CA PHE A 155 22.19 10.12 -2.52
C PHE A 155 22.38 11.47 -1.82
N ARG A 156 23.55 11.70 -1.20
CA ARG A 156 23.86 12.97 -0.54
C ARG A 156 23.94 14.14 -1.51
N ILE A 157 24.44 13.91 -2.72
CA ILE A 157 24.56 14.94 -3.77
C ILE A 157 23.20 15.24 -4.40
N ASN A 158 22.39 14.22 -4.66
CA ASN A 158 21.21 14.36 -5.53
C ASN A 158 19.86 14.35 -4.80
N CYS A 159 19.77 13.73 -3.62
CA CYS A 159 18.49 13.39 -2.99
C CYS A 159 18.33 14.00 -1.58
N ALA A 160 19.42 14.08 -0.81
CA ALA A 160 19.39 14.48 0.60
C ALA A 160 18.91 15.92 0.83
N MET A 161 19.00 16.78 -0.20
CA MET A 161 18.45 18.14 -0.16
C MET A 161 16.95 18.17 0.10
N CYS A 162 16.23 17.12 -0.31
CA CYS A 162 14.79 16.99 -0.10
C CYS A 162 14.47 15.90 0.93
N HIS A 163 15.13 14.74 0.84
CA HIS A 163 14.80 13.57 1.65
C HIS A 163 15.56 13.46 2.98
N ASN A 164 16.37 14.47 3.34
CA ASN A 164 17.32 14.43 4.45
C ASN A 164 18.46 13.42 4.21
N VAL A 165 19.64 13.65 4.80
CA VAL A 165 20.81 12.76 4.69
C VAL A 165 20.54 11.34 5.19
N ALA A 166 19.63 11.19 6.15
CA ALA A 166 19.20 9.91 6.70
C ALA A 166 17.97 9.32 5.99
N GLY A 167 17.41 9.98 4.97
CA GLY A 167 16.19 9.51 4.31
C GLY A 167 14.89 9.75 5.10
N ALA A 168 14.93 10.58 6.15
CA ALA A 168 13.79 10.88 7.02
C ALA A 168 12.68 11.73 6.36
N GLY A 169 12.93 12.26 5.16
CA GLY A 169 12.03 13.19 4.47
C GLY A 169 12.28 14.66 4.84
N GLY A 170 11.46 15.55 4.29
CA GLY A 170 11.65 16.99 4.47
C GLY A 170 10.46 17.82 3.99
N ALA A 171 10.30 19.02 4.55
CA ALA A 171 9.28 19.96 4.11
C ALA A 171 9.72 20.66 2.81
N LEU A 172 8.76 20.86 1.90
CA LEU A 172 8.94 21.59 0.64
C LEU A 172 8.04 22.83 0.64
N THR A 173 8.19 23.68 -0.38
CA THR A 173 7.37 24.89 -0.56
C THR A 173 5.90 24.56 -0.79
N GLU A 174 5.01 25.52 -0.52
CA GLU A 174 3.57 25.41 -0.79
C GLU A 174 2.88 24.21 -0.11
N GLY A 175 3.35 23.80 1.08
CA GLY A 175 2.75 22.70 1.84
C GLY A 175 3.04 21.29 1.28
N LYS A 176 3.99 21.18 0.34
CA LYS A 176 4.51 19.91 -0.15
C LYS A 176 5.54 19.33 0.81
N TYR A 177 5.86 18.05 0.67
CA TYR A 177 6.88 17.38 1.47
C TYR A 177 7.48 16.19 0.71
N ALA A 178 8.76 15.94 0.96
CA ALA A 178 9.45 14.73 0.57
C ALA A 178 9.14 13.64 1.61
N PRO A 179 8.62 12.47 1.19
CA PRO A 179 8.34 11.38 2.11
C PRO A 179 9.63 10.77 2.67
N ALA A 180 9.50 10.11 3.83
CA ALA A 180 10.56 9.26 4.36
C ALA A 180 10.77 8.02 3.47
N LEU A 181 12.00 7.53 3.40
CA LEU A 181 12.42 6.43 2.52
C LEU A 181 12.70 5.12 3.28
N HIS A 182 12.32 5.04 4.56
CA HIS A 182 12.62 3.89 5.43
C HIS A 182 11.75 2.65 5.18
N THR A 183 10.70 2.75 4.36
CA THR A 183 9.73 1.64 4.16
C THR A 183 9.31 1.47 2.70
N THR A 184 10.13 1.93 1.75
CA THR A 184 9.81 1.83 0.31
C THR A 184 10.52 0.63 -0.31
N THR A 185 9.91 0.03 -1.33
CA THR A 185 10.50 -1.10 -2.07
C THR A 185 11.55 -0.63 -3.08
N PRO A 186 12.52 -1.48 -3.47
CA PRO A 186 13.51 -1.17 -4.51
C PRO A 186 12.88 -0.71 -5.82
N LEU A 187 11.82 -1.39 -6.26
CA LEU A 187 11.09 -1.03 -7.47
C LEU A 187 10.49 0.39 -7.36
N ASN A 188 9.92 0.74 -6.22
CA ASN A 188 9.37 2.09 -6.01
C ASN A 188 10.46 3.16 -5.86
N MET A 189 11.64 2.83 -5.33
CA MET A 189 12.80 3.73 -5.34
C MET A 189 13.24 4.02 -6.78
N TYR A 190 13.42 2.97 -7.59
CA TYR A 190 13.75 3.09 -9.00
C TYR A 190 12.70 3.91 -9.76
N ALA A 191 11.42 3.56 -9.59
CA ALA A 191 10.33 4.24 -10.26
C ALA A 191 10.25 5.71 -9.85
N ALA A 192 10.46 6.06 -8.58
CA ALA A 192 10.52 7.46 -8.16
C ALA A 192 11.65 8.23 -8.87
N MET A 193 12.85 7.64 -8.98
CA MET A 193 13.98 8.27 -9.67
C MET A 193 13.69 8.51 -11.15
N VAL A 194 13.13 7.51 -11.84
CA VAL A 194 12.93 7.57 -13.30
C VAL A 194 11.70 8.40 -13.68
N THR A 195 10.66 8.42 -12.85
CA THR A 195 9.38 9.05 -13.20
C THR A 195 9.24 10.47 -12.63
N GLY A 196 10.06 10.84 -11.64
CA GLY A 196 10.03 12.16 -11.02
C GLY A 196 8.65 12.53 -10.47
N PRO A 197 8.09 11.77 -9.51
CA PRO A 197 6.74 11.98 -9.05
C PRO A 197 6.57 13.35 -8.37
N GLN A 198 5.52 14.07 -8.76
CA GLN A 198 5.11 15.36 -8.19
C GLN A 198 6.19 16.45 -8.34
N ASN A 199 6.98 16.72 -7.30
CA ASN A 199 8.04 17.74 -7.30
C ASN A 199 9.44 17.13 -7.33
N MET A 200 9.54 15.80 -7.34
CA MET A 200 10.82 15.12 -7.47
C MET A 200 11.30 15.26 -8.92
N PRO A 201 12.54 15.69 -9.17
CA PRO A 201 13.07 15.78 -10.53
C PRO A 201 13.23 14.39 -11.15
N VAL A 202 13.20 14.35 -12.49
CA VAL A 202 13.42 13.12 -13.27
C VAL A 202 14.93 12.85 -13.39
N PHE A 203 15.36 11.68 -12.93
CA PHE A 203 16.73 11.18 -13.07
C PHE A 203 16.81 10.14 -14.18
N ASN A 204 16.96 10.62 -15.42
CA ASN A 204 17.18 9.77 -16.60
C ASN A 204 18.60 9.15 -16.60
N ASP A 205 18.84 8.23 -17.53
CA ASP A 205 20.11 7.50 -17.64
C ASP A 205 21.30 8.35 -18.13
N LEU A 206 21.07 9.61 -18.50
CA LEU A 206 22.14 10.57 -18.80
C LEU A 206 22.64 11.28 -17.54
N ASN A 207 21.80 11.36 -16.50
CA ASN A 207 22.13 12.00 -15.23
C ASN A 207 22.54 10.98 -14.17
N LEU A 208 21.83 9.85 -14.10
CA LEU A 208 22.15 8.71 -13.23
C LEU A 208 21.98 7.42 -14.03
N THR A 209 23.08 6.74 -14.29
CA THR A 209 23.13 5.44 -14.98
C THR A 209 22.39 4.36 -14.19
N LEU A 210 22.12 3.22 -14.83
CA LEU A 210 21.46 2.09 -14.16
C LEU A 210 22.28 1.54 -12.99
N GLU A 211 23.61 1.55 -13.09
CA GLU A 211 24.51 1.13 -12.02
C GLU A 211 24.44 2.11 -10.84
N GLU A 212 24.52 3.41 -11.10
CA GLU A 212 24.38 4.44 -10.06
C GLU A 212 23.01 4.40 -9.37
N LYS A 213 21.94 4.09 -10.12
CA LYS A 213 20.60 3.87 -9.53
C LYS A 213 20.56 2.64 -8.63
N ARG A 214 21.19 1.53 -9.05
CA ARG A 214 21.33 0.30 -8.25
C ARG A 214 22.13 0.58 -6.96
N ASP A 215 23.19 1.37 -7.03
CA ASP A 215 23.98 1.78 -5.88
C ASP A 215 23.15 2.61 -4.89
N ILE A 216 22.39 3.59 -5.36
CA ILE A 216 21.47 4.39 -4.52
C ILE A 216 20.42 3.49 -3.85
N ILE A 217 19.83 2.54 -4.58
CA ILE A 217 18.86 1.59 -4.02
C ILE A 217 19.50 0.73 -2.94
N SER A 218 20.72 0.22 -3.18
CA SER A 218 21.47 -0.59 -2.23
C SER A 218 21.80 0.20 -0.96
N TYR A 219 22.18 1.48 -1.11
CA TYR A 219 22.38 2.38 0.02
C TYR A 219 21.10 2.63 0.82
N LEU A 220 19.96 2.84 0.15
CA LEU A 220 18.68 3.03 0.83
C LEU A 220 18.23 1.77 1.58
N LEU A 221 18.42 0.58 1.00
CA LEU A 221 18.17 -0.69 1.68
C LEU A 221 19.06 -0.86 2.92
N TYR A 222 20.35 -0.55 2.79
CA TYR A 222 21.27 -0.53 3.94
C TYR A 222 20.78 0.43 5.04
N LEU A 223 20.31 1.63 4.70
CA LEU A 223 19.74 2.56 5.68
C LEU A 223 18.46 2.03 6.35
N GLN A 224 17.64 1.26 5.64
CA GLN A 224 16.43 0.63 6.20
C GLN A 224 16.79 -0.44 7.23
N GLU A 225 17.87 -1.18 7.01
CA GLU A 225 18.34 -2.23 7.92
C GLU A 225 19.17 -1.68 9.09
N ASN A 226 19.88 -0.56 8.88
CA ASN A 226 20.86 -0.01 9.82
C ASN A 226 20.48 1.41 10.31
N GLU A 227 19.28 1.59 10.85
CA GLU A 227 18.73 2.90 11.23
C GLU A 227 19.57 3.71 12.25
N SER A 228 20.24 3.06 13.22
CA SER A 228 21.03 3.80 14.22
C SER A 228 22.12 2.95 14.88
N ALA A 229 23.35 3.48 14.90
CA ALA A 229 24.50 2.82 15.52
C ALA A 229 24.66 3.15 17.02
N GLY A 230 23.89 4.11 17.57
CA GLY A 230 24.22 4.78 18.84
C GLY A 230 23.07 4.96 19.83
N GLY A 231 21.94 4.27 19.67
CA GLY A 231 20.77 4.42 20.53
C GLY A 231 19.56 4.96 19.77
N PHE A 232 18.61 5.59 20.46
CA PHE A 232 17.35 6.02 19.86
C PHE A 232 17.57 7.15 18.83
N SER A 233 17.07 6.97 17.60
CA SER A 233 17.31 7.87 16.47
C SER A 233 16.60 9.23 16.58
N LEU A 234 15.60 9.36 17.46
CA LEU A 234 14.77 10.58 17.63
C LEU A 234 14.20 11.09 16.29
N GLY A 235 13.89 10.19 15.35
CA GLY A 235 13.36 10.53 14.03
C GLY A 235 14.42 10.99 13.02
N SER A 236 15.71 10.89 13.34
CA SER A 236 16.84 11.19 12.44
C SER A 236 16.84 12.61 11.85
N LEU A 237 16.23 13.57 12.57
CA LEU A 237 16.20 14.99 12.21
C LEU A 237 17.40 15.78 12.80
N GLY A 238 18.31 15.08 13.48
CA GLY A 238 19.54 15.63 14.04
C GLY A 238 19.31 16.66 15.16
N PRO A 239 19.95 17.83 15.11
CA PRO A 239 20.05 18.73 16.26
C PRO A 239 18.71 19.28 16.76
N VAL A 240 17.66 19.27 15.93
CA VAL A 240 16.34 19.77 16.32
C VAL A 240 15.66 18.81 17.30
N SER A 241 15.54 17.54 16.92
CA SER A 241 14.92 16.51 17.76
C SER A 241 15.79 16.19 18.98
N GLU A 242 17.10 16.10 18.79
CA GLU A 242 18.07 15.89 19.86
C GLU A 242 18.09 17.06 20.86
N GLY A 243 18.09 18.29 20.36
CA GLY A 243 18.05 19.49 21.18
C GLY A 243 16.77 19.59 22.02
N LEU A 244 15.61 19.30 21.43
CA LEU A 244 14.34 19.26 22.15
C LEU A 244 14.36 18.18 23.24
N PHE A 245 14.87 16.98 22.91
CA PHE A 245 14.98 15.88 23.86
C PHE A 245 15.87 16.26 25.07
N ILE A 246 17.06 16.81 24.82
CA ILE A 246 17.97 17.25 25.88
C ILE A 246 17.39 18.41 26.68
N TRP A 247 16.64 19.33 26.05
CA TRP A 247 16.01 20.43 26.76
C TRP A 247 14.93 19.94 27.74
N ILE A 248 14.05 19.03 27.30
CA ILE A 248 12.98 18.49 28.15
C ILE A 248 13.54 17.55 29.21
N PHE A 249 14.29 16.52 28.80
CA PHE A 249 14.68 15.43 29.70
C PHE A 249 16.04 15.68 30.35
N GLY A 250 17.01 16.21 29.62
CA GLY A 250 18.34 16.51 30.17
C GLY A 250 18.27 17.67 31.16
N ILE A 251 17.94 18.87 30.66
CA ILE A 251 17.87 20.08 31.48
C ILE A 251 16.74 19.97 32.50
N GLY A 252 15.56 19.47 32.11
CA GLY A 252 14.45 19.26 33.04
C GLY A 252 14.80 18.35 34.23
N SER A 253 15.53 17.25 34.00
CA SER A 253 15.98 16.38 35.08
C SER A 253 17.02 17.05 35.97
N LEU A 254 17.96 17.81 35.40
CA LEU A 254 18.95 18.55 36.17
C LEU A 254 18.30 19.60 37.08
N ILE A 255 17.30 20.33 36.57
CA ILE A 255 16.53 21.29 37.36
C ILE A 255 15.78 20.57 38.49
N ALA A 256 15.10 19.46 38.21
CA ALA A 256 14.36 18.69 39.21
C ALA A 256 15.27 18.17 40.33
N ILE A 257 16.44 17.61 39.97
CA ILE A 257 17.44 17.13 40.95
C ILE A 257 17.97 18.30 41.78
N THR A 258 18.28 19.43 41.14
CA THR A 258 18.78 20.62 41.84
C THR A 258 17.75 21.11 42.85
N VAL A 259 16.48 21.27 42.45
CA VAL A 259 15.39 21.68 43.34
C VAL A 259 15.22 20.68 44.48
N TRP A 260 15.27 19.37 44.20
CA TRP A 260 15.16 18.33 45.23
C TRP A 260 16.29 18.39 46.26
N ILE A 261 17.53 18.58 45.84
CA ILE A 261 18.68 18.72 46.73
C ILE A 261 18.51 19.95 47.62
N THR A 262 18.20 21.12 47.04
CA THR A 262 18.06 22.38 47.79
C THR A 262 16.85 22.39 48.72
N ALA A 263 15.77 21.68 48.36
CA ALA A 263 14.59 21.56 49.21
C ALA A 263 14.81 20.67 50.45
N LYS A 264 15.83 19.80 50.43
CA LYS A 264 16.14 18.86 51.52
C LYS A 264 17.17 19.38 52.52
N SER A 265 17.84 20.50 52.23
CA SER A 265 18.90 21.07 53.07
C SER A 265 18.38 22.02 54.17
N ASN A 266 17.06 22.06 54.41
CA ASN A 266 16.40 22.66 55.58
C ASN A 266 15.58 21.58 56.30
#